data_AF-A0A942UI56-F1
#
_entry.id   AF-A0A942UI56-F1
#
_cell.length_a   1.000
_cell.length_b   1.000
_cell.length_c   1.000
_cell.angle_alpha   90.00
_cell.angle_beta   90.00
_cell.angle_gamma   90.00
#
_symmetry.space_group_name_H-M   'P 1'
#
loop_
_entity.id
_entity.type
_entity.pdbx_description
1 polymer ?
#
loop_
_entity_poly.entity_id
_entity_poly.type
_entity_poly.pdbx_seq_one_letter_code
_entity_poly.pdbx_strand_id
1 'polypeptide(L)'
;MERVSEHQECPDCSGVMMVNYNPKIVVERDEQCFRCGYFHGVTIIRDKNESPSIKDIPKEVEIGDANYLIIEGLEENGTPIKDENGNYLLEEVTYQGYGCYELARRDGSKEFGTFNKPITSDKIAEFQEELRDPFYDPNKSFVAVWDSEKKEQIVLIGDQNNILDHSRLSFKEWSVKMKKVR
;
A
#
# COMPACT_ATOMS: atom_id res chain seq x y z
N MET A 1 9.91 -12.05 4.49
CA MET A 1 10.90 -11.29 3.70
C MET A 1 10.78 -9.81 4.07
N GLU A 2 11.88 -9.08 4.23
CA GLU A 2 11.83 -7.67 4.66
C GLU A 2 11.54 -6.75 3.47
N ARG A 3 10.45 -5.98 3.53
CA ARG A 3 10.11 -4.95 2.53
C ARG A 3 10.75 -3.61 2.94
N VAL A 4 11.11 -2.81 1.95
CA VAL A 4 11.61 -1.45 2.16
C VAL A 4 10.45 -0.47 2.02
N SER A 5 10.42 0.54 2.89
CA SER A 5 9.44 1.63 2.90
C SER A 5 10.11 2.96 2.56
N GLU A 6 9.83 3.48 1.37
CA GLU A 6 10.25 4.81 0.92
C GLU A 6 9.07 5.80 0.89
N HIS A 7 9.34 7.09 0.63
CA HIS A 7 8.33 8.15 0.63
C HIS A 7 8.49 9.04 -0.61
N GLN A 8 7.39 9.28 -1.34
CA GLN A 8 7.33 10.14 -2.53
C GLN A 8 6.11 11.09 -2.51
N GLU A 9 6.01 11.98 -3.51
CA GLU A 9 4.86 12.87 -3.67
C GLU A 9 3.67 12.11 -4.27
N CYS A 10 2.50 12.18 -3.63
CA CYS A 10 1.27 11.60 -4.16
C CYS A 10 0.82 12.32 -5.44
N PRO A 11 0.53 11.61 -6.55
CA PRO A 11 0.13 12.22 -7.81
C PRO A 11 -1.25 12.91 -7.76
N ASP A 12 -2.14 12.46 -6.86
CA ASP A 12 -3.51 12.98 -6.73
C ASP A 12 -3.58 14.28 -5.89
N CYS A 13 -2.92 14.31 -4.72
CA CYS A 13 -3.10 15.39 -3.74
C CYS A 13 -1.82 16.12 -3.30
N SER A 14 -0.66 15.82 -3.91
CA SER A 14 0.67 16.27 -3.47
C SER A 14 0.99 15.97 -1.98
N GLY A 15 0.25 15.05 -1.36
CA GLY A 15 0.49 14.55 0.00
C GLY A 15 1.72 13.63 0.04
N VAL A 16 2.13 13.24 1.25
CA VAL A 16 3.14 12.18 1.41
C VAL A 16 2.53 10.83 1.05
N MET A 17 3.21 10.09 0.17
CA MET A 17 2.87 8.75 -0.26
C MET A 17 3.99 7.79 0.15
N MET A 18 3.66 6.73 0.88
CA MET A 18 4.62 5.66 1.17
C MET A 18 4.65 4.67 0.02
N VAL A 19 5.84 4.14 -0.27
CA VAL A 19 6.08 3.10 -1.27
C VAL A 19 6.68 1.90 -0.56
N ASN A 20 5.93 0.81 -0.45
CA ASN A 20 6.39 -0.44 0.15
C ASN A 20 6.74 -1.42 -0.96
N TYR A 21 7.97 -1.91 -1.04
CA TYR A 21 8.40 -2.82 -2.11
C TYR A 21 9.40 -3.87 -1.63
N ASN A 22 9.56 -4.93 -2.41
CA ASN A 22 10.64 -5.89 -2.21
C ASN A 22 11.90 -5.34 -2.87
N PRO A 23 13.03 -5.09 -2.17
CA PRO A 23 14.25 -4.58 -2.82
C PRO A 23 14.83 -5.53 -3.88
N LYS A 24 14.46 -6.83 -3.87
CA LYS A 24 14.81 -7.79 -4.92
C LYS A 24 13.87 -7.76 -6.14
N ILE A 25 12.67 -7.19 -6.00
CA ILE A 25 11.66 -7.03 -7.04
C ILE A 25 11.01 -5.65 -6.88
N VAL A 26 11.74 -4.60 -7.23
CA VAL A 26 11.29 -3.21 -7.02
C VAL A 26 10.02 -2.87 -7.82
N VAL A 27 9.76 -3.60 -8.90
CA VAL A 27 8.51 -3.47 -9.66
C VAL A 27 7.29 -3.89 -8.84
N GLU A 28 7.42 -4.86 -7.92
CA GLU A 28 6.35 -5.25 -7.00
C GLU A 28 6.30 -4.30 -5.80
N ARG A 29 5.30 -3.41 -5.82
CA ARG A 29 5.19 -2.31 -4.88
C ARG A 29 3.75 -1.92 -4.60
N ASP A 30 3.53 -1.49 -3.37
CA ASP A 30 2.28 -0.91 -2.89
C ASP A 30 2.54 0.56 -2.55
N GLU A 31 1.90 1.46 -3.28
CA GLU A 31 1.99 2.90 -3.12
C GLU A 31 0.71 3.42 -2.46
N GLN A 32 0.82 4.16 -1.35
CA GLN A 32 -0.34 4.67 -0.64
C GLN A 32 -0.14 6.08 -0.08
N CYS A 33 -1.07 6.98 -0.41
CA CYS A 33 -1.14 8.29 0.21
C CYS A 33 -2.05 8.29 1.44
N PHE A 34 -1.46 8.58 2.60
CA PHE A 34 -2.18 8.74 3.87
C PHE A 34 -3.10 9.96 3.93
N ARG A 35 -2.99 10.88 2.95
CA ARG A 35 -3.76 12.14 2.95
C ARG A 35 -5.11 11.97 2.25
N CYS A 36 -5.11 11.61 0.96
CA CYS A 36 -6.34 11.43 0.19
C CYS A 36 -6.83 9.97 0.17
N GLY A 37 -5.99 9.01 0.56
CA GLY A 37 -6.29 7.58 0.44
C GLY A 37 -5.91 6.96 -0.92
N TYR A 38 -5.37 7.72 -1.88
CA TYR A 38 -4.89 7.16 -3.16
C TYR A 38 -4.04 5.90 -2.94
N PHE A 39 -4.38 4.82 -3.62
CA PHE A 39 -3.64 3.57 -3.64
C PHE A 39 -3.29 3.19 -5.08
N HIS A 40 -2.08 2.69 -5.27
CA HIS A 40 -1.61 2.08 -6.50
C HIS A 40 -0.73 0.87 -6.16
N GLY A 41 -1.16 -0.32 -6.58
CA GLY A 41 -0.43 -1.57 -6.38
C GLY A 41 0.02 -2.14 -7.73
N VAL A 42 1.26 -2.61 -7.79
CA VAL A 42 1.85 -3.29 -8.95
C VAL A 42 2.33 -4.66 -8.51
N THR A 43 1.88 -5.71 -9.19
CA THR A 43 2.19 -7.12 -8.84
C THR A 43 2.63 -7.88 -10.09
N ILE A 44 3.57 -8.82 -9.97
CA ILE A 44 3.94 -9.69 -11.10
C ILE A 44 2.91 -10.82 -11.23
N ILE A 45 2.36 -10.99 -12.43
CA ILE A 45 1.51 -12.13 -12.75
C ILE A 45 2.37 -13.39 -12.77
N ARG A 46 1.95 -14.39 -11.99
CA ARG A 46 2.62 -15.69 -11.89
C ARG A 46 1.72 -16.79 -12.45
N ASP A 47 2.36 -17.74 -13.12
CA ASP A 47 1.86 -19.08 -13.36
C ASP A 47 1.39 -19.63 -11.99
N LYS A 48 0.08 -19.85 -11.86
CA LYS A 48 -0.39 -20.84 -10.89
C LYS A 48 -0.14 -22.18 -11.54
N ASN A 49 0.43 -23.13 -10.79
CA ASN A 49 0.87 -24.43 -11.28
C ASN A 49 -0.31 -25.41 -11.58
N GLU A 50 -1.37 -24.89 -12.21
CA GLU A 50 -2.51 -25.60 -12.80
C GLU A 50 -2.83 -24.97 -14.18
N SER A 51 -2.72 -25.79 -15.22
CA SER A 51 -2.56 -25.39 -16.64
C SER A 51 -3.86 -24.95 -17.38
N PRO A 52 -3.77 -24.39 -18.61
CA PRO A 52 -4.66 -23.31 -19.08
C PRO A 52 -5.82 -23.71 -20.01
N SER A 53 -6.75 -22.77 -20.27
CA SER A 53 -7.53 -22.76 -21.53
C SER A 53 -7.86 -21.34 -22.06
N ILE A 54 -7.13 -21.01 -23.14
CA ILE A 54 -7.24 -20.01 -24.22
C ILE A 54 -8.59 -19.25 -24.41
N LYS A 55 -8.47 -17.96 -24.82
CA LYS A 55 -9.40 -17.00 -25.50
C LYS A 55 -9.73 -15.77 -24.62
N ASP A 56 -9.51 -14.50 -25.02
CA ASP A 56 -9.17 -13.87 -26.31
C ASP A 56 -8.17 -12.66 -26.16
N ILE A 57 -7.73 -12.09 -27.30
CA ILE A 57 -6.65 -11.08 -27.50
C ILE A 57 -7.26 -9.83 -28.21
N PRO A 58 -6.69 -8.59 -28.22
CA PRO A 58 -5.82 -7.83 -27.30
C PRO A 58 -6.40 -6.44 -26.90
N LYS A 59 -5.61 -5.59 -26.22
CA LYS A 59 -5.36 -4.19 -26.66
C LYS A 59 -4.07 -3.61 -26.05
N GLU A 60 -3.27 -2.95 -26.89
CA GLU A 60 -1.93 -2.42 -26.59
C GLU A 60 -1.95 -1.09 -25.82
N VAL A 61 -0.92 -0.83 -25.00
CA VAL A 61 -0.40 0.52 -24.71
C VAL A 61 1.14 0.43 -24.51
N GLU A 62 1.91 1.24 -25.26
CA GLU A 62 3.35 1.43 -25.04
C GLU A 62 3.63 2.42 -23.89
N ILE A 63 4.62 2.16 -23.02
CA ILE A 63 5.20 3.20 -22.15
C ILE A 63 6.74 3.02 -21.96
N GLY A 64 7.53 3.65 -22.83
CA GLY A 64 8.83 4.24 -22.47
C GLY A 64 10.12 3.38 -22.46
N ASP A 65 11.22 4.03 -22.06
CA ASP A 65 12.63 3.61 -22.30
C ASP A 65 13.31 2.76 -21.19
N ALA A 66 12.56 2.18 -20.24
CA ALA A 66 13.14 1.59 -19.02
C ALA A 66 13.40 0.06 -19.11
N ASN A 67 14.68 -0.34 -19.15
CA ASN A 67 15.12 -1.75 -19.19
C ASN A 67 15.52 -2.29 -17.80
N TYR A 68 14.95 -3.42 -17.32
CA TYR A 68 15.43 -4.08 -16.08
C TYR A 68 15.33 -5.63 -16.04
N LEU A 69 16.37 -6.25 -15.46
CA LEU A 69 16.68 -7.69 -15.35
C LEU A 69 17.53 -7.92 -14.07
N ILE A 70 17.58 -9.07 -13.35
CA ILE A 70 16.77 -10.32 -13.30
C ILE A 70 17.11 -11.11 -11.99
N ILE A 71 16.14 -11.87 -11.40
CA ILE A 71 16.19 -13.16 -10.62
C ILE A 71 17.33 -13.37 -9.55
N GLU A 72 17.10 -13.75 -8.28
CA GLU A 72 16.81 -15.13 -7.79
C GLU A 72 16.04 -15.19 -6.44
N GLY A 73 15.20 -16.23 -6.29
CA GLY A 73 14.73 -16.72 -4.98
C GLY A 73 13.28 -16.42 -4.56
N LEU A 74 12.31 -16.40 -5.48
CA LEU A 74 10.87 -16.36 -5.12
C LEU A 74 10.09 -17.59 -5.62
N GLU A 75 10.32 -18.71 -4.95
CA GLU A 75 9.20 -19.63 -4.68
C GLU A 75 8.38 -19.04 -3.54
N GLU A 76 7.24 -18.40 -3.86
CA GLU A 76 6.18 -18.23 -2.86
C GLU A 76 4.76 -18.38 -3.42
N ASN A 77 4.55 -18.21 -4.75
CA ASN A 77 3.35 -18.68 -5.47
C ASN A 77 3.59 -18.77 -7.00
N GLY A 78 4.46 -19.68 -7.44
CA GLY A 78 4.62 -20.04 -8.86
C GLY A 78 5.50 -19.11 -9.71
N THR A 79 5.63 -19.42 -11.01
CA THR A 79 6.65 -18.83 -11.90
C THR A 79 6.19 -17.50 -12.50
N PRO A 80 6.97 -16.40 -12.40
CA PRO A 80 6.68 -15.14 -13.10
C PRO A 80 6.45 -15.34 -14.61
N ILE A 81 5.27 -14.93 -15.11
CA ILE A 81 4.94 -14.99 -16.53
C ILE A 81 5.66 -13.86 -17.26
N LYS A 82 6.13 -14.14 -18.48
CA LYS A 82 6.73 -13.16 -19.38
C LYS A 82 5.94 -13.00 -20.66
N ASP A 83 5.99 -11.81 -21.25
CA ASP A 83 5.53 -11.55 -22.61
C ASP A 83 6.49 -12.18 -23.66
N GLU A 84 6.14 -12.03 -24.94
CA GLU A 84 6.97 -12.49 -26.07
C GLU A 84 8.32 -11.77 -26.20
N ASN A 85 8.48 -10.62 -25.53
CA ASN A 85 9.71 -9.81 -25.50
C ASN A 85 10.60 -10.16 -24.29
N GLY A 86 10.12 -11.00 -23.35
CA GLY A 86 10.83 -11.39 -22.14
C GLY A 86 10.63 -10.46 -20.94
N ASN A 87 9.74 -9.46 -21.02
CA ASN A 87 9.32 -8.62 -19.91
C ASN A 87 8.36 -9.37 -18.98
N TYR A 88 8.34 -9.07 -17.69
CA TYR A 88 7.35 -9.65 -16.78
C TYR A 88 5.95 -9.09 -17.06
N LEU A 89 4.94 -9.95 -17.08
CA LEU A 89 3.55 -9.49 -17.07
C LEU A 89 3.19 -8.93 -15.69
N LEU A 90 2.55 -7.76 -15.66
CA LEU A 90 2.19 -7.03 -14.47
C LEU A 90 0.67 -6.91 -14.35
N GLU A 91 0.16 -6.97 -13.12
CA GLU A 91 -1.17 -6.54 -12.74
C GLU A 91 -1.04 -5.21 -11.98
N GLU A 92 -1.64 -4.15 -12.52
CA GLU A 92 -1.68 -2.82 -11.91
C GLU A 92 -3.10 -2.51 -11.43
N VAL A 93 -3.22 -2.04 -10.19
CA VAL A 93 -4.51 -1.73 -9.55
C VAL A 93 -4.42 -0.36 -8.88
N THR A 94 -5.21 0.59 -9.38
CA THR A 94 -5.35 1.94 -8.81
C THR A 94 -6.77 2.15 -8.29
N TYR A 95 -6.91 2.69 -7.07
CA TYR A 95 -8.21 3.10 -6.53
C TYR A 95 -8.09 4.24 -5.53
N GLN A 96 -9.18 4.97 -5.34
CA GLN A 96 -9.34 5.84 -4.17
C GLN A 96 -9.58 4.95 -2.95
N GLY A 97 -8.61 4.90 -2.03
CA GLY A 97 -8.79 4.26 -0.74
C GLY A 97 -9.74 5.05 0.15
N TYR A 98 -10.60 4.32 0.86
CA TYR A 98 -11.61 4.85 1.77
C TYR A 98 -11.09 4.99 3.21
N GLY A 99 -9.80 4.69 3.44
CA GLY A 99 -9.16 4.77 4.75
C GLY A 99 -7.95 3.87 4.86
N CYS A 100 -7.39 3.83 6.06
CA CYS A 100 -6.26 2.97 6.42
C CYS A 100 -6.30 2.57 7.90
N TYR A 101 -5.49 1.58 8.27
CA TYR A 101 -5.32 1.17 9.64
C TYR A 101 -3.86 0.86 9.95
N GLU A 102 -3.45 1.07 11.20
CA GLU A 102 -2.22 0.52 11.77
C GLU A 102 -2.59 -0.31 13.01
N LEU A 103 -2.18 -1.57 13.05
CA LEU A 103 -2.25 -2.42 14.24
C LEU A 103 -0.83 -2.57 14.79
N ALA A 104 -0.54 -1.83 15.86
CA ALA A 104 0.74 -1.91 16.56
C ALA A 104 0.71 -3.08 17.54
N ARG A 105 1.71 -3.96 17.46
CA ARG A 105 1.90 -5.10 18.35
C ARG A 105 2.80 -4.71 19.53
N ARG A 106 2.65 -5.39 20.67
CA ARG A 106 3.42 -5.06 21.89
C ARG A 106 4.91 -5.35 21.79
N ASP A 107 5.32 -6.20 20.86
CA ASP A 107 6.72 -6.46 20.53
C ASP A 107 7.39 -5.32 19.73
N GLY A 108 6.62 -4.30 19.35
CA GLY A 108 7.08 -3.15 18.56
C GLY A 108 6.93 -3.33 17.04
N SER A 109 6.54 -4.52 16.57
CA SER A 109 6.16 -4.73 15.17
C SER A 109 4.79 -4.10 14.89
N LYS A 110 4.50 -3.88 13.60
CA LYS A 110 3.29 -3.20 13.14
C LYS A 110 2.74 -3.89 11.91
N GLU A 111 1.42 -4.01 11.85
CA GLU A 111 0.70 -4.27 10.61
C GLU A 111 0.05 -2.96 10.14
N PHE A 112 -0.01 -2.77 8.83
CA PHE A 112 -0.60 -1.57 8.24
C PHE A 112 -1.33 -1.95 6.94
N GLY A 113 -2.51 -1.38 6.71
CA GLY A 113 -3.34 -1.69 5.56
C GLY A 113 -4.30 -0.57 5.14
N THR A 114 -5.02 -0.83 4.05
CA THR A 114 -5.85 0.15 3.33
C THR A 114 -7.25 -0.42 3.11
N PHE A 115 -8.26 0.45 3.00
CA PHE A 115 -9.62 0.04 2.64
C PHE A 115 -9.93 0.43 1.19
N ASN A 116 -10.18 -0.58 0.34
CA ASN A 116 -10.63 -0.37 -1.04
C ASN A 116 -12.15 -0.14 -1.18
N LYS A 117 -12.88 -0.13 -0.06
CA LYS A 117 -14.32 0.11 0.06
C LYS A 117 -14.62 0.87 1.37
N PRO A 118 -15.74 1.60 1.47
CA PRO A 118 -16.17 2.21 2.74
C PRO A 118 -16.19 1.19 3.88
N ILE A 119 -15.69 1.57 5.06
CA ILE A 119 -15.75 0.70 6.24
C ILE A 119 -17.21 0.59 6.72
N THR A 120 -17.61 -0.60 7.20
CA THR A 120 -18.92 -0.83 7.83
C THR A 120 -18.82 -0.75 9.35
N SER A 121 -19.96 -0.60 10.02
CA SER A 121 -20.07 -0.76 11.49
C SER A 121 -19.48 -2.08 11.97
N ASP A 122 -19.71 -3.14 11.21
CA ASP A 122 -19.32 -4.50 11.57
C ASP A 122 -17.80 -4.63 11.48
N LYS A 123 -17.16 -4.02 10.47
CA LYS A 123 -15.71 -4.02 10.35
C LYS A 123 -15.03 -3.15 11.43
N ILE A 124 -15.67 -2.07 11.86
CA ILE A 124 -15.23 -1.29 13.04
C ILE A 124 -15.30 -2.16 14.31
N ALA A 125 -16.38 -2.93 14.49
CA ALA A 125 -16.53 -3.84 15.61
C ALA A 125 -15.50 -4.99 15.60
N GLU A 126 -15.18 -5.56 14.43
CA GLU A 126 -14.09 -6.53 14.26
C GLU A 126 -12.74 -5.96 14.75
N PHE A 127 -12.35 -4.77 14.31
CA PHE A 127 -11.12 -4.11 14.77
C PHE A 127 -11.14 -3.82 16.29
N GLN A 128 -12.29 -3.43 16.84
CA GLN A 128 -12.43 -3.21 18.28
C GLN A 128 -12.33 -4.50 19.11
N GLU A 129 -12.70 -5.65 18.55
CA GLU A 129 -12.50 -6.95 19.20
C GLU A 129 -11.05 -7.42 19.06
N GLU A 130 -10.45 -7.29 17.87
CA GLU A 130 -9.04 -7.62 17.63
C GLU A 130 -8.10 -6.85 18.56
N LEU A 131 -8.35 -5.56 18.78
CA LEU A 131 -7.58 -4.72 19.71
C LEU A 131 -7.74 -5.07 21.21
N ARG A 132 -8.60 -6.04 21.56
CA ARG A 132 -8.67 -6.63 22.91
C ARG A 132 -7.66 -7.76 23.12
N ASP A 133 -7.13 -8.33 22.03
CA ASP A 133 -6.10 -9.35 22.15
C ASP A 133 -4.84 -8.75 22.81
N PRO A 134 -4.28 -9.40 23.86
CA PRO A 134 -3.07 -8.91 24.52
C PRO A 134 -1.85 -8.76 23.60
N PHE A 135 -1.86 -9.35 22.41
CA PHE A 135 -0.83 -9.18 21.38
C PHE A 135 -0.72 -7.73 20.87
N TYR A 136 -1.83 -7.00 20.82
CA TYR A 136 -1.88 -5.63 20.30
C TYR A 136 -1.75 -4.54 21.38
N ASP A 137 -1.23 -3.38 20.97
CA ASP A 137 -1.20 -2.13 21.74
C ASP A 137 -2.27 -1.17 21.20
N PRO A 138 -3.46 -1.11 21.81
CA PRO A 138 -4.54 -0.24 21.35
C PRO A 138 -4.20 1.25 21.46
N ASN A 139 -3.20 1.63 22.28
CA ASN A 139 -2.78 3.03 22.41
C ASN A 139 -1.85 3.48 21.28
N LYS A 140 -1.31 2.56 20.47
CA LYS A 140 -0.47 2.85 19.30
C LYS A 140 -1.14 2.48 17.98
N SER A 141 -2.25 1.75 18.04
CA SER A 141 -3.03 1.37 16.87
C SER A 141 -4.02 2.48 16.47
N PHE A 142 -4.45 2.49 15.22
CA PHE A 142 -5.54 3.36 14.75
C PHE A 142 -6.28 2.78 13.54
N VAL A 143 -7.53 3.23 13.36
CA VAL A 143 -8.30 3.06 12.12
C VAL A 143 -8.79 4.43 11.68
N ALA A 144 -8.40 4.85 10.48
CA ALA A 144 -8.78 6.11 9.86
C ALA A 144 -9.60 5.88 8.58
N VAL A 145 -10.55 6.77 8.29
CA VAL A 145 -11.40 6.71 7.09
C VAL A 145 -11.52 8.06 6.41
N TRP A 146 -11.74 8.04 5.10
CA TRP A 146 -12.01 9.24 4.32
C TRP A 146 -13.42 9.78 4.62
N ASP A 147 -13.49 10.97 5.21
CA ASP A 147 -14.70 11.74 5.37
C ASP A 147 -14.90 12.60 4.11
N SER A 148 -15.92 12.26 3.31
CA SER A 148 -16.23 12.94 2.06
C SER A 148 -16.79 14.35 2.23
N GLU A 149 -17.38 14.67 3.39
CA GLU A 149 -17.95 16.00 3.67
C GLU A 149 -16.83 16.97 4.07
N LYS A 150 -15.95 16.52 4.97
CA LYS A 150 -14.77 17.29 5.43
C LYS A 150 -13.61 17.28 4.44
N LYS A 151 -13.56 16.28 3.54
CA LYS A 151 -12.48 16.02 2.58
C LYS A 151 -11.12 15.76 3.27
N GLU A 152 -11.16 14.97 4.34
CA GLU A 152 -9.97 14.59 5.12
C GLU A 152 -10.11 13.16 5.68
N GLN A 153 -9.00 12.59 6.17
CA GLN A 153 -9.02 11.34 6.93
C GLN A 153 -9.40 11.63 8.39
N ILE A 154 -10.45 10.98 8.90
CA ILE A 154 -10.88 11.03 10.31
C ILE A 154 -10.57 9.71 11.01
N VAL A 155 -10.21 9.76 12.30
CA VAL A 155 -9.96 8.55 13.10
C VAL A 155 -11.26 8.05 13.73
N LEU A 156 -11.55 6.76 13.54
CA LEU A 156 -12.69 6.06 14.15
C LEU A 156 -12.27 5.24 15.38
N ILE A 157 -11.04 4.73 15.41
CA ILE A 157 -10.47 3.93 16.51
C ILE A 157 -9.04 4.40 16.76
N GLY A 158 -8.64 4.56 18.03
CA GLY A 158 -7.31 5.03 18.44
C GLY A 158 -7.23 6.54 18.63
N ASP A 159 -6.01 7.07 18.74
CA ASP A 159 -5.74 8.52 18.81
C ASP A 159 -5.34 9.04 17.42
N GLN A 160 -5.83 10.22 17.04
CA GLN A 160 -5.36 10.93 15.84
C GLN A 160 -3.86 11.21 15.86
N ASN A 161 -3.24 11.28 17.04
CA ASN A 161 -1.80 11.48 17.21
C ASN A 161 -0.97 10.24 16.85
N ASN A 162 -1.62 9.07 16.69
CA ASN A 162 -0.98 7.85 16.16
C ASN A 162 -0.92 7.84 14.64
N ILE A 163 -1.77 8.60 13.94
CA ILE A 163 -1.62 8.74 12.49
C ILE A 163 -0.26 9.37 12.23
N LEU A 164 0.51 8.75 11.32
CA LEU A 164 1.84 9.23 10.93
C LEU A 164 1.85 10.73 10.72
N ASP A 165 2.76 11.40 11.43
CA ASP A 165 2.88 12.86 11.58
C ASP A 165 3.05 13.63 10.24
N HIS A 166 3.31 12.87 9.16
CA HIS A 166 3.48 13.34 7.79
C HIS A 166 2.23 13.19 6.91
N SER A 167 1.23 12.40 7.32
CA SER A 167 -0.05 12.19 6.61
C SER A 167 -0.83 13.49 6.36
N ARG A 168 -0.73 14.43 7.31
CA ARG A 168 -1.41 15.72 7.28
C ARG A 168 -0.68 16.78 6.46
N LEU A 169 0.53 16.48 5.99
CA LEU A 169 1.40 17.41 5.27
C LEU A 169 1.37 17.13 3.76
N SER A 170 1.57 18.17 2.96
CA SER A 170 2.08 17.99 1.60
C SER A 170 3.49 17.38 1.64
N PHE A 171 3.89 16.71 0.58
CA PHE A 171 5.24 16.16 0.43
C PHE A 171 6.32 17.24 0.56
N LYS A 172 6.01 18.47 0.14
CA LYS A 172 6.88 19.65 0.25
C LYS A 172 7.06 20.07 1.71
N GLU A 173 5.97 20.19 2.47
CA GLU A 173 6.03 20.52 3.91
C GLU A 173 6.77 19.45 4.72
N TRP A 174 6.49 18.17 4.45
CA TRP A 174 7.20 17.06 5.08
C TRP A 174 8.69 17.06 4.74
N SER A 175 9.05 17.22 3.45
CA SER A 175 10.45 17.30 3.01
C SER A 175 11.21 18.44 3.68
N VAL A 176 10.56 19.58 3.92
CA VAL A 176 11.12 20.71 4.67
C VAL A 176 11.26 20.38 6.16
N LYS A 177 10.28 19.70 6.77
CA LYS A 177 10.34 19.25 8.17
C LYS A 177 11.50 18.26 8.38
N MET A 178 11.64 17.26 7.53
CA MET A 178 12.71 16.25 7.60
C MET A 178 14.11 16.85 7.43
N LYS A 179 14.28 17.87 6.57
CA LYS A 179 15.55 18.61 6.42
C LYS A 179 15.96 19.41 7.66
N LYS A 180 15.06 19.67 8.61
CA LYS A 180 15.34 20.36 9.89
C LYS A 180 15.64 19.40 11.05
N VAL A 181 15.50 18.09 10.84
CA VAL A 181 15.71 17.03 11.84
C VAL A 181 17.06 16.32 11.64
N ARG A 182 17.81 16.70 10.59
CA ARG A 182 19.19 16.29 10.31
C ARG A 182 20.17 17.41 10.67
#